data_AF-A0A8J4CWR0-F1
#
_entry.id   AF-A0A8J4CWR0-F1
#
_cell.length_a   1.000
_cell.length_b   1.000
_cell.length_c   1.000
_cell.angle_alpha   90.00
_cell.angle_beta   90.00
_cell.angle_gamma   90.00
#
_symmetry.space_group_name_H-M   'P 1'
#
loop_
_entity.id
_entity.type
_entity.pdbx_description
1 polymer ?
#
loop_
_entity_poly.entity_id
_entity_poly.type
_entity_poly.pdbx_seq_one_letter_code
_entity_poly.pdbx_strand_id
1 'polypeptide(L)'
;MAGFCNIYRDACAGFNSFGQLKNSTTITAISSGVCLYMKNAPSPPFSPPSSPSSPSLPPLLPPYPLPPTPPSPPLPPVPPIAPASACTPATGYTAYAGVDHTGDTIKTVSGDLFAMAGFCNIYRGACAGFNSLGQLKNSTTITAISSGMCLYMKNAPSPPFPPPPPPSPPSPPSTPPPPPPPPPPPPPQLPPVPPAAPSSACTPATGYTAYADVDHTGDTIGITFGDISIIAKLCNINQHCAGFNSLGQLKNSTTITAFTSGVCLYMKNNYAP
;
A
#
# COMPACT_ATOMS: atom_id res chain seq x y z
N MET A 1 -15.18 27.17 10.04
CA MET A 1 -13.88 26.51 10.35
C MET A 1 -13.50 25.68 9.14
N ALA A 2 -12.40 26.04 8.46
CA ALA A 2 -11.86 25.24 7.37
C ALA A 2 -11.01 24.10 7.97
N GLY A 3 -11.40 22.86 7.75
CA GLY A 3 -10.60 21.69 8.09
C GLY A 3 -9.72 21.30 6.90
N PHE A 4 -8.43 21.06 7.13
CA PHE A 4 -7.55 20.47 6.13
C PHE A 4 -7.88 18.98 6.01
N CYS A 5 -8.24 18.56 4.80
CA CYS A 5 -8.46 17.14 4.49
C CYS A 5 -7.13 16.55 4.00
N ASN A 6 -6.57 15.61 4.75
CA ASN A 6 -5.38 14.87 4.33
C ASN A 6 -5.84 13.66 3.50
N ILE A 7 -5.70 13.75 2.18
CA ILE A 7 -6.28 12.82 1.19
C ILE A 7 -5.66 11.41 1.27
N TYR A 8 -4.58 11.22 2.03
CA TYR A 8 -3.87 9.93 2.16
C TYR A 8 -4.46 8.94 3.18
N ARG A 9 -5.57 9.28 3.86
CA ARG A 9 -6.34 8.32 4.66
C ARG A 9 -7.81 8.45 4.26
N ASP A 10 -8.43 7.34 3.86
CA ASP A 10 -9.88 7.23 3.64
C ASP A 10 -10.70 7.32 4.96
N ALA A 11 -10.27 8.14 5.90
CA ALA A 11 -10.98 8.46 7.12
C ALA A 11 -11.18 9.98 7.19
N CYS A 12 -12.32 10.47 6.68
CA CYS A 12 -12.78 11.81 6.98
C CYS A 12 -13.28 11.85 8.42
N ALA A 13 -12.42 12.25 9.34
CA ALA A 13 -12.82 12.59 10.70
C ALA A 13 -13.51 13.96 10.70
N GLY A 14 -14.85 13.98 10.71
CA GLY A 14 -15.60 15.20 10.99
C GLY A 14 -15.54 15.51 12.49
N PHE A 15 -15.10 16.71 12.84
CA PHE A 15 -15.24 17.25 14.20
C PHE A 15 -16.62 17.90 14.33
N ASN A 16 -17.35 17.61 15.42
CA ASN A 16 -18.51 18.42 15.78
C ASN A 16 -18.06 19.81 16.30
N SER A 17 -19.02 20.70 16.58
CA SER A 17 -18.75 22.01 17.20
C SER A 17 -18.06 21.96 18.57
N PHE A 18 -17.81 20.76 19.11
CA PHE A 18 -17.13 20.50 20.38
C PHE A 18 -15.80 19.74 20.22
N GLY A 19 -15.31 19.53 18.99
CA GLY A 19 -13.99 18.94 18.75
C GLY A 19 -13.89 17.42 18.95
N GLN A 20 -14.99 16.67 18.93
CA GLN A 20 -14.96 15.20 19.02
C GLN A 20 -15.05 14.51 17.66
N LEU A 21 -14.22 13.48 17.44
CA LEU A 21 -14.23 12.62 16.26
C LEU A 21 -15.46 11.70 16.24
N LYS A 22 -16.21 11.68 15.14
CA LYS A 22 -17.16 10.60 14.83
C LYS A 22 -16.79 9.89 13.53
N ASN A 23 -16.69 8.56 13.57
CA ASN A 23 -16.67 7.71 12.39
C ASN A 23 -18.11 7.65 11.83
N SER A 24 -18.33 8.17 10.62
CA SER A 24 -19.59 8.01 9.90
C SER A 24 -19.33 7.34 8.55
N THR A 25 -20.00 6.21 8.32
CA THR A 25 -19.69 5.22 7.28
C THR A 25 -20.36 5.46 5.94
N THR A 26 -20.89 6.66 5.66
CA THR A 26 -21.56 6.91 4.37
C THR A 26 -21.13 8.25 3.78
N ILE A 27 -20.14 8.21 2.88
CA ILE A 27 -19.84 9.31 1.97
C ILE A 27 -20.00 8.77 0.55
N THR A 28 -21.02 9.23 -0.17
CA THR A 28 -21.18 8.95 -1.60
C THR A 28 -20.31 9.93 -2.38
N ALA A 29 -19.22 9.45 -2.97
CA ALA A 29 -18.38 10.26 -3.83
C ALA A 29 -19.07 10.52 -5.19
N ILE A 30 -19.21 11.79 -5.57
CA ILE A 30 -19.65 12.21 -6.91
C ILE A 30 -18.40 12.65 -7.68
N SER A 31 -18.30 12.28 -8.96
CA SER A 31 -17.09 12.31 -9.80
C SER A 31 -16.60 13.69 -10.27
N SER A 32 -16.62 14.70 -9.41
CA SER A 32 -16.12 16.03 -9.75
C SER A 32 -15.80 16.85 -8.51
N GLY A 33 -14.70 16.53 -7.82
CA GLY A 33 -13.89 17.45 -7.00
C GLY A 33 -14.56 18.38 -5.97
N VAL A 34 -15.83 18.20 -5.63
CA VAL A 34 -16.59 19.08 -4.72
C VAL A 34 -17.37 18.21 -3.75
N CYS A 35 -16.94 18.18 -2.49
CA CYS A 35 -17.75 17.63 -1.41
C CYS A 35 -18.88 18.62 -1.08
N LEU A 36 -20.10 18.33 -1.52
CA LEU A 36 -21.29 19.05 -1.07
C LEU A 36 -21.65 18.61 0.35
N TYR A 37 -21.49 19.51 1.32
CA TYR A 37 -22.09 19.34 2.63
C TYR A 37 -23.59 19.67 2.51
N MET A 38 -24.45 18.66 2.63
CA MET A 38 -25.87 18.93 2.88
C MET A 38 -26.01 19.47 4.31
N LYS A 39 -26.29 20.76 4.43
CA LYS A 39 -26.64 21.40 5.70
C LYS A 39 -28.01 20.89 6.11
N ASN A 40 -28.07 19.92 7.03
CA ASN A 40 -29.35 19.48 7.62
C ASN A 40 -30.08 20.70 8.19
N ALA A 41 -31.33 20.89 7.79
CA ALA A 41 -32.21 21.91 8.32
C ALA A 41 -32.37 21.70 9.85
N PRO A 42 -32.45 22.77 10.65
CA PRO A 42 -32.63 22.66 12.09
C PRO A 42 -33.98 22.01 12.39
N SER A 43 -33.95 20.83 13.03
CA SER A 43 -35.12 20.21 13.61
C SER A 43 -35.74 21.14 14.67
N PRO A 44 -37.07 21.24 14.77
CA PRO A 44 -37.71 22.01 15.83
C PRO A 44 -37.32 21.45 17.22
N PRO A 45 -37.27 22.30 18.26
CA PRO A 45 -36.90 21.88 19.60
C PRO A 45 -37.94 20.90 20.15
N PHE A 46 -37.58 19.62 20.23
CA PHE A 46 -38.30 18.66 21.04
C PHE A 46 -37.92 18.90 22.50
N SER A 47 -38.87 19.44 23.27
CA SER A 47 -38.81 19.43 24.72
C SER A 47 -38.86 17.97 25.21
N PRO A 48 -37.87 17.49 25.98
CA PRO A 48 -37.95 16.16 26.56
C PRO A 48 -39.09 16.11 27.58
N PRO A 49 -39.94 15.06 27.59
CA PRO A 49 -40.89 14.85 28.66
C PRO A 49 -40.13 14.59 29.98
N SER A 50 -40.62 15.20 31.04
CA SER A 50 -40.15 15.06 32.41
C SER A 50 -40.05 13.58 32.80
N SER A 51 -38.83 13.08 33.04
CA SER A 51 -38.62 11.75 33.57
C SER A 51 -39.28 11.60 34.95
N PRO A 52 -40.13 10.59 35.19
CA PRO A 52 -40.60 10.29 36.53
C PRO A 52 -39.44 9.77 37.38
N SER A 53 -39.35 10.27 38.60
CA SER A 53 -38.39 9.90 39.63
C SER A 53 -38.34 8.37 39.80
N SER A 54 -37.23 7.74 39.42
CA SER A 54 -37.00 6.32 39.67
C SER A 54 -36.92 6.07 41.18
N PRO A 55 -37.63 5.06 41.72
CA PRO A 55 -37.46 4.66 43.11
C PRO A 55 -36.06 4.07 43.31
N SER A 56 -35.43 4.45 44.42
CA SER A 56 -34.12 3.96 44.85
C SER A 56 -34.11 2.43 44.90
N LEU A 57 -33.34 1.80 44.00
CA LEU A 57 -33.09 0.36 44.04
C LEU A 57 -32.27 0.00 45.29
N PRO A 58 -32.57 -1.13 45.96
CA PRO A 58 -31.80 -1.61 47.09
C PRO A 58 -30.35 -1.94 46.67
N PRO A 59 -29.40 -1.91 47.63
CA PRO A 59 -27.99 -2.17 47.34
C PRO A 59 -27.81 -3.56 46.72
N LEU A 60 -27.19 -3.58 45.54
CA LEU A 60 -26.82 -4.80 44.83
C LEU A 60 -25.87 -5.64 45.71
N LEU A 61 -26.25 -6.90 45.93
CA LEU A 61 -25.38 -7.90 46.54
C LEU A 61 -24.09 -8.05 45.71
N PRO A 62 -22.95 -8.36 46.35
CA PRO A 62 -21.70 -8.59 45.63
C PRO A 62 -21.87 -9.73 44.62
N PRO A 63 -21.30 -9.59 43.41
CA PRO A 63 -21.43 -10.62 42.38
C PRO A 63 -20.81 -11.92 42.86
N TYR A 64 -21.59 -13.00 42.82
CA TYR A 64 -21.08 -14.34 43.03
C TYR A 64 -20.01 -14.65 41.96
N PRO A 65 -18.89 -15.30 42.32
CA PRO A 65 -17.91 -15.75 41.34
C PRO A 65 -18.61 -16.69 40.35
N LEU A 66 -18.62 -16.30 39.07
CA LEU A 66 -19.14 -17.13 38.00
C LEU A 66 -18.33 -18.43 37.95
N PRO A 67 -19.00 -19.59 37.77
CA PRO A 67 -18.30 -20.85 37.59
C PRO A 67 -17.40 -20.77 36.35
N PRO A 68 -16.25 -21.45 36.36
CA PRO A 68 -15.35 -21.50 35.21
C PRO A 68 -16.12 -22.00 33.99
N THR A 69 -16.04 -21.25 32.89
CA THR A 69 -16.63 -21.66 31.62
C THR A 69 -15.99 -22.97 31.18
N PRO A 70 -16.79 -23.99 30.83
CA PRO A 70 -16.25 -25.24 30.31
C PRO A 70 -15.42 -24.95 29.05
N PRO A 71 -14.31 -25.69 28.83
CA PRO A 71 -13.49 -25.53 27.64
C PRO A 71 -14.35 -25.75 26.40
N SER A 72 -14.27 -24.82 25.45
CA SER A 72 -14.96 -24.95 24.17
C SER A 72 -14.56 -26.27 23.50
N PRO A 73 -15.52 -27.02 22.92
CA PRO A 73 -15.20 -28.23 22.19
C PRO A 73 -14.22 -27.90 21.04
N PRO A 74 -13.26 -28.80 20.74
CA PRO A 74 -12.36 -28.61 19.61
C PRO A 74 -13.17 -28.44 18.33
N LEU A 75 -12.83 -27.42 17.53
CA LEU A 75 -13.44 -27.20 16.23
C LEU A 75 -13.26 -28.45 15.37
N PRO A 76 -14.29 -28.86 14.59
CA PRO A 76 -14.16 -29.99 13.69
C PRO A 76 -13.00 -29.75 12.70
N PRO A 77 -12.25 -30.80 12.33
CA PRO A 77 -11.19 -30.69 11.34
C PRO A 77 -11.78 -30.16 10.02
N VAL A 78 -11.21 -29.07 9.50
CA VAL A 78 -11.58 -28.52 8.20
C VAL A 78 -11.32 -29.60 7.15
N PRO A 79 -12.31 -29.97 6.31
CA PRO A 79 -12.10 -30.98 5.28
C PRO A 79 -10.95 -30.58 4.36
N PRO A 80 -10.13 -31.54 3.89
CA PRO A 80 -9.02 -31.24 2.99
C PRO A 80 -9.57 -30.60 1.71
N ILE A 81 -9.22 -29.33 1.51
CA ILE A 81 -9.55 -28.58 0.29
C ILE A 81 -8.83 -29.28 -0.87
N ALA A 82 -9.60 -29.72 -1.87
CA ALA A 82 -9.06 -30.42 -3.04
C ALA A 82 -7.95 -29.57 -3.70
N PRO A 83 -6.87 -30.20 -4.20
CA PRO A 83 -5.73 -29.49 -4.74
C PRO A 83 -6.11 -28.62 -5.95
N ALA A 84 -5.43 -27.48 -6.06
CA ALA A 84 -5.69 -26.35 -6.95
C ALA A 84 -5.52 -26.61 -8.47
N SER A 85 -5.70 -27.84 -8.96
CA SER A 85 -5.45 -28.20 -10.36
C SER A 85 -6.28 -27.43 -11.39
N ALA A 86 -7.32 -26.71 -10.96
CA ALA A 86 -8.15 -25.87 -11.82
C ALA A 86 -7.67 -24.41 -11.93
N CYS A 87 -6.78 -23.93 -11.06
CA CYS A 87 -6.38 -22.52 -11.03
C CYS A 87 -5.04 -22.29 -11.74
N THR A 88 -5.01 -21.31 -12.65
CA THR A 88 -3.75 -20.85 -13.26
C THR A 88 -2.83 -20.29 -12.17
N PRO A 89 -1.57 -20.73 -12.06
CA PRO A 89 -0.63 -20.22 -11.06
C PRO A 89 -0.35 -18.72 -11.23
N ALA A 90 -0.20 -18.00 -10.11
CA ALA A 90 0.25 -16.62 -10.07
C ALA A 90 1.50 -16.51 -9.19
N THR A 91 2.62 -16.02 -9.73
CA THR A 91 3.87 -15.87 -8.99
C THR A 91 3.68 -15.00 -7.74
N GLY A 92 4.08 -15.52 -6.57
CA GLY A 92 3.92 -14.83 -5.29
C GLY A 92 2.56 -15.04 -4.61
N TYR A 93 1.69 -15.86 -5.18
CA TYR A 93 0.39 -16.19 -4.63
C TYR A 93 0.16 -17.70 -4.57
N THR A 94 -0.58 -18.14 -3.57
CA THR A 94 -1.13 -19.50 -3.47
C THR A 94 -2.57 -19.47 -3.95
N ALA A 95 -2.90 -20.29 -4.94
CA ALA A 95 -4.24 -20.38 -5.50
C ALA A 95 -5.05 -21.49 -4.81
N TYR A 96 -6.30 -21.18 -4.49
CA TYR A 96 -7.27 -22.12 -3.93
C TYR A 96 -8.49 -22.18 -4.85
N ALA A 97 -8.80 -23.36 -5.37
CA ALA A 97 -9.94 -23.57 -6.25
C ALA A 97 -11.23 -23.76 -5.45
N GLY A 98 -12.35 -23.30 -6.00
CA GLY A 98 -13.67 -23.55 -5.45
C GLY A 98 -14.00 -22.70 -4.21
N VAL A 99 -13.21 -21.67 -3.91
CA VAL A 99 -13.36 -20.87 -2.68
C VAL A 99 -13.31 -19.37 -2.97
N ASP A 100 -13.93 -18.60 -2.09
CA ASP A 100 -13.89 -17.13 -2.10
C ASP A 100 -14.00 -16.57 -0.68
N HIS A 101 -13.73 -15.27 -0.56
CA HIS A 101 -14.06 -14.49 0.62
C HIS A 101 -15.18 -13.50 0.30
N THR A 102 -16.28 -13.53 1.05
CA THR A 102 -17.38 -12.56 0.89
C THR A 102 -17.24 -11.40 1.88
N GLY A 103 -17.65 -10.20 1.48
CA GLY A 103 -17.79 -9.05 2.40
C GLY A 103 -16.52 -8.25 2.69
N ASP A 104 -15.41 -8.55 2.02
CA ASP A 104 -14.11 -7.89 2.25
C ASP A 104 -13.46 -7.37 0.95
N THR A 105 -14.26 -7.25 -0.11
CA THR A 105 -13.80 -6.70 -1.40
C THR A 105 -13.38 -5.25 -1.20
N ILE A 106 -12.09 -4.97 -1.35
CA ILE A 106 -11.52 -3.62 -1.30
C ILE A 106 -11.85 -2.88 -2.58
N LYS A 107 -11.63 -3.57 -3.72
CA LYS A 107 -11.77 -2.99 -5.05
C LYS A 107 -11.96 -4.10 -6.07
N THR A 108 -12.75 -3.83 -7.09
CA THR A 108 -12.82 -4.69 -8.28
C THR A 108 -11.96 -4.08 -9.37
N VAL A 109 -11.05 -4.87 -9.93
CA VAL A 109 -10.17 -4.49 -11.03
C VAL A 109 -10.39 -5.44 -12.21
N SER A 110 -10.38 -4.91 -13.42
CA SER A 110 -10.41 -5.70 -14.65
C SER A 110 -8.99 -5.93 -15.17
N GLY A 111 -8.70 -7.10 -15.72
CA GLY A 111 -7.41 -7.41 -16.32
C GLY A 111 -7.15 -8.90 -16.37
N ASP A 112 -5.94 -9.27 -16.77
CA ASP A 112 -5.44 -10.62 -16.60
C ASP A 112 -4.95 -10.86 -15.16
N LEU A 113 -4.56 -12.11 -14.87
CA LEU A 113 -4.08 -12.53 -13.56
C LEU A 113 -2.85 -11.74 -13.09
N PHE A 114 -1.99 -11.32 -14.02
CA PHE A 114 -0.78 -10.56 -13.72
C PHE A 114 -1.12 -9.12 -13.33
N ALA A 115 -2.06 -8.48 -14.03
CA ALA A 115 -2.57 -7.17 -13.68
C ALA A 115 -3.22 -7.18 -12.28
N MET A 116 -4.06 -8.18 -11.98
CA MET A 116 -4.70 -8.31 -10.66
C MET A 116 -3.67 -8.47 -9.53
N ALA A 117 -2.65 -9.33 -9.73
CA ALA A 117 -1.54 -9.48 -8.80
C ALA A 117 -0.76 -8.16 -8.63
N GLY A 118 -0.51 -7.44 -9.72
CA GLY A 118 0.11 -6.13 -9.71
C GLY A 118 -0.67 -5.12 -8.86
N PHE A 119 -1.99 -5.03 -9.06
CA PHE A 119 -2.85 -4.18 -8.25
C PHE A 119 -2.79 -4.57 -6.77
N CYS A 120 -2.95 -5.85 -6.45
CA CYS A 120 -2.89 -6.31 -5.07
C CYS A 120 -1.54 -5.99 -4.40
N ASN A 121 -0.44 -6.07 -5.14
CA ASN A 121 0.89 -5.71 -4.64
C ASN A 121 1.08 -4.20 -4.40
N ILE A 122 0.38 -3.36 -5.16
CA ILE A 122 0.39 -1.90 -4.98
C ILE A 122 -0.39 -1.51 -3.71
N TYR A 123 -1.48 -2.20 -3.39
CA TYR A 123 -2.24 -2.02 -2.14
C TYR A 123 -1.52 -2.66 -0.93
N ARG A 124 -0.27 -2.27 -0.69
CA ARG A 124 0.58 -2.80 0.38
C ARG A 124 -0.14 -2.77 1.73
N GLY A 125 -0.25 -3.93 2.37
CA GLY A 125 -0.87 -4.10 3.69
C GLY A 125 -2.39 -4.15 3.70
N ALA A 126 -3.06 -3.61 2.69
CA ALA A 126 -4.52 -3.67 2.57
C ALA A 126 -4.99 -4.90 1.79
N CYS A 127 -4.26 -5.31 0.73
CA CYS A 127 -4.63 -6.46 -0.08
C CYS A 127 -3.94 -7.74 0.40
N ALA A 128 -4.75 -8.69 0.83
CA ALA A 128 -4.32 -10.03 1.25
C ALA A 128 -4.41 -11.04 0.09
N GLY A 129 -5.22 -10.75 -0.93
CA GLY A 129 -5.40 -11.61 -2.09
C GLY A 129 -6.40 -11.04 -3.10
N PHE A 130 -6.75 -11.83 -4.11
CA PHE A 130 -7.79 -11.48 -5.07
C PHE A 130 -8.45 -12.75 -5.63
N ASN A 131 -9.65 -12.66 -6.18
CA ASN A 131 -10.28 -13.79 -6.85
C ASN A 131 -10.22 -13.68 -8.38
N SER A 132 -10.59 -14.76 -9.09
CA SER A 132 -10.60 -14.83 -10.56
C SER A 132 -11.57 -13.84 -11.24
N LEU A 133 -12.45 -13.18 -10.48
CA LEU A 133 -13.30 -12.08 -10.97
C LEU A 133 -12.63 -10.71 -10.84
N GLY A 134 -11.37 -10.65 -10.37
CA GLY A 134 -10.64 -9.41 -10.17
C GLY A 134 -11.05 -8.63 -8.92
N GLN A 135 -11.72 -9.25 -7.96
CA GLN A 135 -12.01 -8.62 -6.67
C GLN A 135 -10.81 -8.75 -5.74
N LEU A 136 -10.18 -7.63 -5.39
CA LEU A 136 -9.14 -7.55 -4.37
C LEU A 136 -9.75 -7.71 -2.98
N LYS A 137 -9.14 -8.55 -2.14
CA LYS A 137 -9.65 -8.98 -0.84
C LYS A 137 -8.71 -8.49 0.26
N ASN A 138 -9.26 -8.06 1.40
CA ASN A 138 -8.45 -7.62 2.55
C ASN A 138 -8.09 -8.74 3.52
N SER A 139 -8.74 -9.89 3.37
CA SER A 139 -8.60 -11.04 4.24
C SER A 139 -8.34 -12.30 3.42
N THR A 140 -7.59 -13.22 4.00
CA THR A 140 -7.35 -14.55 3.45
C THR A 140 -8.30 -15.62 4.02
N THR A 141 -9.24 -15.23 4.87
CA THR A 141 -10.15 -16.17 5.53
C THR A 141 -11.15 -16.73 4.51
N ILE A 142 -11.08 -18.01 4.19
CA ILE A 142 -12.09 -18.59 3.29
C ILE A 142 -13.45 -18.58 4.01
N THR A 143 -14.40 -17.81 3.49
CA THR A 143 -15.75 -17.67 4.07
C THR A 143 -16.85 -18.23 3.16
N ALA A 144 -16.55 -18.48 1.89
CA ALA A 144 -17.50 -19.04 0.94
C ALA A 144 -16.86 -20.14 0.08
N ILE A 145 -17.67 -21.13 -0.28
CA ILE A 145 -17.38 -22.11 -1.33
C ILE A 145 -18.07 -21.60 -2.59
N SER A 146 -17.32 -21.46 -3.68
CA SER A 146 -17.84 -21.01 -4.96
C SER A 146 -17.22 -21.83 -6.10
N SER A 147 -18.04 -22.68 -6.72
CA SER A 147 -17.60 -23.53 -7.82
C SER A 147 -17.08 -22.69 -8.99
N GLY A 148 -15.92 -23.06 -9.54
CA GLY A 148 -15.30 -22.39 -10.68
C GLY A 148 -14.58 -21.08 -10.38
N MET A 149 -14.49 -20.66 -9.11
CA MET A 149 -13.66 -19.50 -8.72
C MET A 149 -12.31 -19.93 -8.17
N CYS A 150 -11.32 -19.08 -8.39
CA CYS A 150 -9.98 -19.22 -7.81
C CYS A 150 -9.71 -18.03 -6.89
N LEU A 151 -9.38 -18.30 -5.63
CA LEU A 151 -8.89 -17.32 -4.69
C LEU A 151 -7.36 -17.37 -4.64
N TYR A 152 -6.72 -16.25 -4.90
CA TYR A 152 -5.28 -16.07 -4.92
C TYR A 152 -4.85 -15.34 -3.65
N MET A 153 -4.30 -16.07 -2.70
CA MET A 153 -3.81 -15.50 -1.44
C MET A 153 -2.34 -15.14 -1.59
N LYS A 154 -1.97 -13.94 -1.14
CA LYS A 154 -0.59 -13.48 -1.18
C LYS A 154 0.26 -14.34 -0.26
N ASN A 155 1.37 -14.85 -0.76
CA ASN A 155 2.30 -15.61 0.06
C ASN A 155 2.86 -14.70 1.15
N ALA A 156 2.84 -15.17 2.40
CA ALA A 156 3.57 -14.49 3.46
C ALA A 156 5.05 -14.41 3.04
N PRO A 157 5.72 -13.25 3.22
CA PRO A 157 7.16 -13.19 3.01
C PRO A 157 7.79 -14.30 3.85
N SER A 158 8.69 -15.08 3.24
CA SER A 158 9.47 -16.05 3.99
C SER A 158 10.11 -15.32 5.17
N PRO A 159 10.03 -15.87 6.39
CA PRO A 159 10.67 -15.24 7.53
C PRO A 159 12.13 -14.97 7.15
N PRO A 160 12.67 -13.78 7.49
CA PRO A 160 14.06 -13.50 7.22
C PRO A 160 14.90 -14.65 7.79
N PHE A 161 15.87 -15.13 7.02
CA PHE A 161 16.82 -16.08 7.56
C PHE A 161 17.36 -15.51 8.87
N PRO A 162 17.52 -16.34 9.92
CA PRO A 162 18.18 -15.87 11.13
C PRO A 162 19.53 -15.26 10.72
N PRO A 163 19.91 -14.11 11.27
CA PRO A 163 21.21 -13.53 10.95
C PRO A 163 22.28 -14.59 11.16
N PRO A 164 23.27 -14.70 10.26
CA PRO A 164 24.38 -15.60 10.49
C PRO A 164 24.96 -15.31 11.88
N PRO A 165 25.38 -16.33 12.63
CA PRO A 165 26.01 -16.11 13.92
C PRO A 165 27.14 -15.09 13.74
N PRO A 166 27.27 -14.11 14.66
CA PRO A 166 28.31 -13.10 14.55
C PRO A 166 29.66 -13.80 14.39
N PRO A 167 30.53 -13.34 13.48
CA PRO A 167 31.87 -13.90 13.37
C PRO A 167 32.56 -13.79 14.73
N SER A 168 33.31 -14.83 15.10
CA SER A 168 34.11 -14.82 16.33
C SER A 168 34.97 -13.55 16.38
N PRO A 169 35.03 -12.84 17.51
CA PRO A 169 35.80 -11.60 17.60
C PRO A 169 37.27 -11.88 17.24
N PRO A 170 37.89 -11.05 16.39
CA PRO A 170 39.31 -11.16 16.10
C PRO A 170 40.11 -10.97 17.40
N SER A 171 41.18 -11.72 17.57
CA SER A 171 42.12 -11.50 18.68
C SER A 171 42.65 -10.05 18.62
N PRO A 172 42.71 -9.32 19.75
CA PRO A 172 43.07 -7.91 19.74
C PRO A 172 44.53 -7.72 19.29
N PRO A 173 44.80 -6.93 18.23
CA PRO A 173 46.15 -6.51 17.93
C PRO A 173 46.55 -5.38 18.88
N SER A 174 47.72 -5.50 19.50
CA SER A 174 48.33 -4.40 20.25
C SER A 174 49.05 -3.49 19.27
N THR A 175 48.61 -2.24 19.06
CA THR A 175 49.45 -1.25 18.34
C THR A 175 49.08 0.22 18.58
N PRO A 176 50.05 1.13 18.39
CA PRO A 176 50.02 2.53 18.82
C PRO A 176 49.07 3.41 18.00
N PRO A 177 48.77 4.64 18.49
CA PRO A 177 47.90 5.57 17.78
C PRO A 177 48.53 5.97 16.44
N PRO A 178 47.77 5.92 15.34
CA PRO A 178 48.25 6.40 14.06
C PRO A 178 48.39 7.93 14.10
N PRO A 179 49.41 8.49 13.43
CA PRO A 179 49.56 9.92 13.28
C PRO A 179 48.36 10.52 12.52
N PRO A 180 48.04 11.80 12.75
CA PRO A 180 46.93 12.46 12.08
C PRO A 180 47.15 12.47 10.55
N PRO A 181 46.11 12.18 9.76
CA PRO A 181 46.23 12.21 8.31
C PRO A 181 46.55 13.63 7.84
N PRO A 182 47.42 13.78 6.82
CA PRO A 182 47.65 15.07 6.19
C PRO A 182 46.35 15.59 5.57
N PRO A 183 46.17 16.93 5.49
CA PRO A 183 45.00 17.53 4.87
C PRO A 183 44.87 17.05 3.41
N PRO A 184 43.64 16.75 2.95
CA PRO A 184 43.43 16.30 1.59
C PRO A 184 43.89 17.38 0.60
N PRO A 185 44.57 17.01 -0.49
CA PRO A 185 44.89 17.94 -1.55
C PRO A 185 43.59 18.53 -2.13
N PRO A 186 43.62 19.78 -2.62
CA PRO A 186 42.47 20.38 -3.29
C PRO A 186 42.01 19.47 -4.44
N PRO A 187 40.68 19.31 -4.63
CA PRO A 187 40.15 18.45 -5.68
C PRO A 187 40.70 18.91 -7.04
N PRO A 188 41.18 17.97 -7.89
CA PRO A 188 41.53 18.28 -9.26
C PRO A 188 40.35 18.97 -9.95
N GLN A 189 40.61 20.06 -10.66
CA GLN A 189 39.61 20.68 -11.51
C GLN A 189 39.16 19.64 -12.54
N LEU A 190 37.86 19.35 -12.56
CA LEU A 190 37.29 18.41 -13.51
C LEU A 190 37.60 18.89 -14.94
N PRO A 191 38.09 18.00 -15.83
CA PRO A 191 38.23 18.34 -17.22
C PRO A 191 36.85 18.75 -17.80
N PRO A 192 36.83 19.65 -18.80
CA PRO A 192 35.59 20.00 -19.49
C PRO A 192 34.90 18.73 -19.98
N VAL A 193 33.61 18.62 -19.65
CA VAL A 193 32.74 17.49 -20.02
C VAL A 193 32.87 17.26 -21.53
N PRO A 194 33.26 16.05 -21.99
CA PRO A 194 33.26 15.72 -23.41
C PRO A 194 31.87 15.96 -24.01
N PRO A 195 31.77 16.40 -25.27
CA PRO A 195 30.48 16.47 -25.96
C PRO A 195 29.77 15.12 -25.84
N ALA A 196 28.57 15.13 -25.28
CA ALA A 196 27.78 13.92 -25.06
C ALA A 196 27.73 13.09 -26.36
N ALA A 197 28.19 11.84 -26.28
CA ALA A 197 27.89 10.88 -27.32
C ALA A 197 26.36 10.80 -27.50
N PRO A 198 25.84 10.58 -28.72
CA PRO A 198 24.41 10.53 -28.96
C PRO A 198 23.78 9.50 -28.01
N SER A 199 22.98 10.01 -27.10
CA SER A 199 22.21 9.31 -26.07
C SER A 199 21.60 8.02 -26.62
N SER A 200 21.68 6.95 -25.83
CA SER A 200 20.80 5.81 -25.97
C SER A 200 19.36 6.32 -26.10
N ALA A 201 18.74 6.09 -27.26
CA ALA A 201 17.38 6.53 -27.51
C ALA A 201 16.46 5.79 -26.54
N CYS A 202 15.98 6.48 -25.51
CA CYS A 202 14.99 5.95 -24.58
C CYS A 202 13.80 5.43 -25.38
N THR A 203 13.38 4.19 -25.10
CA THR A 203 12.22 3.59 -25.76
C THR A 203 10.99 4.46 -25.51
N PRO A 204 10.29 4.95 -26.54
CA PRO A 204 9.15 5.83 -26.35
C PRO A 204 8.05 5.20 -25.47
N ALA A 205 7.48 6.00 -24.58
CA ALA A 205 6.33 5.63 -23.76
C ALA A 205 5.18 6.61 -24.02
N THR A 206 4.03 6.10 -24.46
CA THR A 206 2.88 6.97 -24.80
C THR A 206 2.42 7.76 -23.57
N GLY A 207 2.34 9.08 -23.68
CA GLY A 207 1.96 10.00 -22.60
C GLY A 207 3.11 10.46 -21.69
N TYR A 208 4.35 10.13 -22.05
CA TYR A 208 5.55 10.52 -21.31
C TYR A 208 6.61 11.14 -22.22
N THR A 209 7.34 12.12 -21.68
CA THR A 209 8.57 12.65 -22.25
C THR A 209 9.75 11.92 -21.60
N ALA A 210 10.60 11.30 -22.41
CA ALA A 210 11.77 10.58 -21.93
C ALA A 210 13.01 11.47 -21.97
N TYR A 211 13.81 11.40 -20.91
CA TYR A 211 15.10 12.08 -20.78
C TYR A 211 16.17 11.03 -20.54
N ALA A 212 17.18 10.99 -21.42
CA ALA A 212 18.28 10.05 -21.32
C ALA A 212 19.32 10.50 -20.28
N ASP A 213 19.99 9.52 -19.70
CA ASP A 213 21.11 9.67 -18.77
C ASP A 213 20.79 10.50 -17.52
N VAL A 214 19.52 10.51 -17.10
CA VAL A 214 19.05 11.25 -15.92
C VAL A 214 18.14 10.39 -15.05
N ASP A 215 18.12 10.70 -13.76
CA ASP A 215 17.25 10.09 -12.77
C ASP A 215 16.82 11.09 -11.69
N HIS A 216 15.77 10.74 -10.96
CA HIS A 216 15.40 11.39 -9.71
C HIS A 216 15.70 10.44 -8.55
N THR A 217 16.50 10.88 -7.58
CA THR A 217 16.79 10.11 -6.36
C THR A 217 15.95 10.58 -5.17
N GLY A 218 15.65 9.70 -4.21
CA GLY A 218 15.01 10.07 -2.95
C GLY A 218 13.48 10.18 -2.95
N ASP A 219 12.80 9.91 -4.06
CA ASP A 219 11.35 10.08 -4.21
C ASP A 219 10.63 8.82 -4.76
N THR A 220 11.30 7.67 -4.69
CA THR A 220 10.76 6.39 -5.16
C THR A 220 9.54 5.99 -4.33
N ILE A 221 8.37 5.98 -4.96
CA ILE A 221 7.09 5.57 -4.34
C ILE A 221 6.72 4.11 -4.62
N GLY A 222 7.46 3.46 -5.53
CA GLY A 222 7.26 2.06 -5.87
C GLY A 222 8.38 1.56 -6.78
N ILE A 223 8.57 0.24 -6.77
CA ILE A 223 9.46 -0.44 -7.71
C ILE A 223 8.63 -1.53 -8.38
N THR A 224 8.67 -1.56 -9.70
CA THR A 224 8.05 -2.57 -10.53
C THR A 224 9.07 -3.07 -11.55
N PHE A 225 8.82 -4.22 -12.14
CA PHE A 225 9.69 -4.81 -13.16
C PHE A 225 8.84 -5.13 -14.38
N GLY A 226 9.42 -5.01 -15.57
CA GLY A 226 8.77 -5.34 -16.83
C GLY A 226 8.95 -4.25 -17.88
N ASP A 227 8.20 -4.37 -18.97
CA ASP A 227 8.28 -3.43 -20.08
C ASP A 227 7.85 -2.02 -19.70
N ILE A 228 8.45 -1.03 -20.36
CA ILE A 228 8.14 0.40 -20.20
C ILE A 228 6.64 0.69 -20.29
N SER A 229 5.92 -0.03 -21.17
CA SER A 229 4.45 0.10 -21.30
C SER A 229 3.68 -0.34 -20.04
N ILE A 230 4.15 -1.36 -19.32
CA ILE A 230 3.55 -1.83 -18.07
C ILE A 230 3.84 -0.81 -16.97
N ILE A 231 5.09 -0.34 -16.87
CA ILE A 231 5.50 0.64 -15.86
C ILE A 231 4.72 1.95 -16.05
N ALA A 232 4.55 2.41 -17.30
CA ALA A 232 3.73 3.57 -17.64
C ALA A 232 2.26 3.40 -17.22
N LYS A 233 1.65 2.23 -17.44
CA LYS A 233 0.29 1.94 -16.97
C LYS A 233 0.18 2.05 -15.46
N LEU A 234 1.15 1.47 -14.73
CA LEU A 234 1.17 1.53 -13.27
C LEU A 234 1.35 2.96 -12.75
N CYS A 235 2.21 3.75 -13.40
CA CYS A 235 2.37 5.17 -13.10
C CYS A 235 1.09 5.97 -13.41
N ASN A 236 0.38 5.65 -14.49
CA ASN A 236 -0.89 6.30 -14.82
C ASN A 236 -2.01 6.02 -13.81
N ILE A 237 -2.01 4.83 -13.21
CA ILE A 237 -2.97 4.43 -12.16
C ILE A 237 -2.68 5.13 -10.84
N ASN A 238 -1.41 5.41 -10.54
CA ASN A 238 -1.01 6.08 -9.31
C ASN A 238 -1.06 7.62 -9.48
N GLN A 239 -2.03 8.27 -8.84
CA GLN A 239 -2.21 9.73 -8.90
C GLN A 239 -1.00 10.52 -8.37
N HIS A 240 -0.10 9.90 -7.60
CA HIS A 240 1.11 10.52 -7.07
C HIS A 240 2.35 10.23 -7.93
N CYS A 241 2.21 9.45 -9.00
CA CYS A 241 3.31 9.17 -9.90
C CYS A 241 3.45 10.29 -10.93
N ALA A 242 4.53 11.05 -10.81
CA ALA A 242 4.88 12.09 -11.78
C ALA A 242 5.74 11.51 -12.92
N GLY A 243 6.42 10.39 -12.68
CA GLY A 243 7.24 9.72 -13.70
C GLY A 243 7.78 8.37 -13.23
N PHE A 244 8.62 7.74 -14.04
CA PHE A 244 9.34 6.52 -13.67
C PHE A 244 10.66 6.45 -14.42
N ASN A 245 11.62 5.64 -13.96
CA ASN A 245 12.87 5.43 -14.71
C ASN A 245 12.92 4.05 -15.40
N SER A 246 13.88 3.85 -16.30
CA SER A 246 14.07 2.58 -17.02
C SER A 246 14.45 1.40 -16.12
N LEU A 247 14.76 1.65 -14.85
CA LEU A 247 14.96 0.62 -13.83
C LEU A 247 13.64 0.19 -13.16
N GLY A 248 12.50 0.75 -13.58
CA GLY A 248 11.18 0.42 -13.07
C GLY A 248 10.81 1.07 -11.74
N GLN A 249 11.54 2.12 -11.34
CA GLN A 249 11.22 2.88 -10.14
C GLN A 249 10.19 3.96 -10.45
N LEU A 250 9.04 3.94 -9.78
CA LEU A 250 8.01 4.97 -9.86
C LEU A 250 8.41 6.17 -8.98
N LYS A 251 8.29 7.38 -9.53
CA LYS A 251 8.79 8.63 -8.95
C LYS A 251 7.62 9.57 -8.65
N ASN A 252 7.68 10.27 -7.52
CA ASN A 252 6.66 11.27 -7.17
C ASN A 252 6.97 12.67 -7.73
N SER A 253 8.19 12.87 -8.22
CA SER A 253 8.69 14.11 -8.76
C SER A 253 9.43 13.84 -10.06
N THR A 254 9.40 14.82 -10.96
CA THR A 254 10.10 14.80 -12.25
C THR A 254 11.35 15.67 -12.25
N THR A 255 11.69 16.28 -11.11
CA THR A 255 12.89 17.10 -10.97
C THR A 255 14.16 16.26 -11.22
N ILE A 256 14.98 16.64 -12.18
CA ILE A 256 16.23 15.89 -12.41
C ILE A 256 17.19 16.21 -11.25
N THR A 257 17.53 15.20 -10.45
CA THR A 257 18.45 15.35 -9.31
C THR A 257 19.76 14.58 -9.47
N ALA A 258 19.83 13.67 -10.44
CA ALA A 258 21.03 12.90 -10.74
C ALA A 258 21.21 12.70 -12.25
N PHE A 259 22.47 12.67 -12.69
CA PHE A 259 22.86 12.18 -14.01
C PHE A 259 23.31 10.73 -13.85
N THR A 260 22.57 9.82 -14.47
CA THR A 260 22.79 8.39 -14.34
C THR A 260 22.91 7.79 -15.72
N SER A 261 24.14 7.58 -16.19
CA SER A 261 24.39 7.07 -17.53
C SER A 261 23.68 5.73 -17.77
N GLY A 262 22.99 5.61 -18.90
CA GLY A 262 22.22 4.44 -19.32
C GLY A 262 20.81 4.35 -18.73
N VAL A 263 20.39 5.31 -17.91
CA VAL A 263 19.04 5.37 -17.33
C VAL A 263 18.19 6.39 -18.06
N CYS A 264 16.94 6.03 -18.35
CA CYS A 264 15.96 6.92 -18.93
C CYS A 264 14.93 7.31 -17.89
N LEU A 265 14.71 8.61 -17.67
CA LEU A 265 13.61 9.12 -16.86
C LEU A 265 12.43 9.48 -17.75
N TYR A 266 11.27 8.88 -17.50
CA TYR A 266 10.02 9.10 -18.19
C TYR A 266 9.13 10.01 -17.34
N MET A 267 9.01 11.27 -17.75
CA MET A 267 8.17 12.26 -17.09
C MET A 267 6.79 12.29 -17.73
N LYS A 268 5.73 12.21 -16.93
CA LYS A 268 4.36 12.27 -17.42
C LYS A 268 4.10 13.65 -18.03
N ASN A 269 3.50 13.74 -19.21
CA ASN A 269 3.38 15.02 -19.93
C ASN A 269 2.65 16.13 -19.15
N ASN A 270 1.76 15.78 -18.22
CA ASN A 270 1.05 16.73 -17.37
C ASN A 270 1.90 17.27 -16.20
N TYR A 271 3.13 16.76 -16.03
CA TYR A 271 4.11 17.12 -15.01
C TYR A 271 5.45 17.56 -15.63
N ALA A 272 5.49 17.76 -16.95
CA ALA A 272 6.63 18.39 -17.58
C ALA A 272 6.69 19.86 -17.11
N PRO A 273 7.87 20.36 -16.72
CA PRO A 273 8.03 21.76 -16.29
C PRO A 273 7.67 22.77 -17.38
#